data_AF-A0A1D9G0F3-F1
#
_entry.id   AF-A0A1D9G0F3-F1
#
_cell.length_a   1.000
_cell.length_b   1.000
_cell.length_c   1.000
_cell.angle_alpha   90.00
_cell.angle_beta   90.00
_cell.angle_gamma   90.00
#
_symmetry.space_group_name_H-M   'P 1'
#
loop_
_entity.id
_entity.type
_entity.pdbx_description
1 polymer ?
#
loop_
_entity_poly.entity_id
_entity_poly.type
_entity_poly.pdbx_seq_one_letter_code
_entity_poly.pdbx_strand_id
1 'polypeptide(L)'
;MTIQLPSHISSTENSALRTKQYFPIISHNIKTSADVGATFHIEPNHNPRAREPALAWFALTRQGGQLIPLEQCDCQLVVYSKSSSDQGNSPILEPQLKAISAEKYLGIPGADLVFPKAGVYELVLSGTPKSGASFKPFEIKYDVTVTPGKKTATVPSPTTEPEFNQHSESFSESFEDTAPSEPQLLQWWLPIGIFALLILGIGSLLLWKNATGKR
;
A
#
# COMPACT_ATOMS: atom_id res chain seq x y z
N MET A 1 -73.23 14.57 25.93
CA MET A 1 -71.94 15.14 26.37
C MET A 1 -70.93 14.00 26.31
N THR A 2 -70.23 13.91 25.18
CA THR A 2 -69.44 12.73 24.79
C THR A 2 -67.99 12.95 25.19
N ILE A 3 -67.45 12.04 25.99
CA ILE A 3 -66.06 12.05 26.48
C ILE A 3 -65.16 11.51 25.37
N GLN A 4 -64.18 12.29 24.94
CA GLN A 4 -63.17 11.89 23.97
C GLN A 4 -61.78 12.08 24.60
N LEU A 5 -61.08 10.98 24.86
CA LEU A 5 -59.64 10.97 25.11
C LEU A 5 -58.91 10.74 23.79
N PRO A 6 -57.74 11.38 23.61
CA PRO A 6 -56.64 10.66 22.99
C PRO A 6 -55.28 10.81 23.70
N SER A 7 -54.72 9.65 24.03
CA SER A 7 -53.32 9.22 23.89
C SER A 7 -52.21 10.29 23.71
N HIS A 8 -51.42 10.51 24.75
CA HIS A 8 -50.04 10.98 24.62
C HIS A 8 -49.12 9.79 24.35
N ILE A 9 -48.53 9.77 23.16
CA ILE A 9 -47.49 8.81 22.73
C ILE A 9 -46.17 9.25 23.36
N SER A 10 -45.57 8.34 24.12
CA SER A 10 -44.26 8.45 24.75
C SER A 10 -43.14 8.52 23.69
N SER A 11 -42.37 9.60 23.70
CA SER A 11 -41.14 9.74 22.91
C SER A 11 -40.05 8.87 23.52
N THR A 12 -39.84 7.68 22.98
CA THR A 12 -38.62 6.92 23.23
C THR A 12 -37.54 7.41 22.27
N GLU A 13 -36.59 8.16 22.82
CA GLU A 13 -35.37 8.55 22.13
C GLU A 13 -34.52 7.29 21.88
N ASN A 14 -34.59 6.77 20.65
CA ASN A 14 -33.62 5.79 20.17
C ASN A 14 -32.27 6.47 20.00
N SER A 15 -31.43 6.38 21.05
CA SER A 15 -29.99 6.61 20.94
C SER A 15 -29.40 5.59 19.96
N ALA A 16 -29.33 5.98 18.69
CA ALA A 16 -28.62 5.24 17.67
C ALA A 16 -27.11 5.25 18.01
N LEU A 17 -26.64 4.12 18.53
CA LEU A 17 -25.21 3.80 18.65
C LEU A 17 -24.55 4.00 17.29
N ARG A 18 -23.75 5.06 17.14
CA ARG A 18 -22.79 5.21 16.03
C ARG A 18 -21.71 4.14 16.18
N THR A 19 -21.96 2.96 15.65
CA THR A 19 -20.91 2.01 15.31
C THR A 19 -20.04 2.66 14.24
N LYS A 20 -18.78 2.98 14.58
CA LYS A 20 -17.76 3.29 13.59
C LYS A 20 -17.55 2.01 12.77
N GLN A 21 -18.24 1.90 11.64
CA GLN A 21 -17.93 0.88 10.63
C GLN A 21 -16.52 1.13 10.11
N TYR A 22 -15.56 0.34 10.60
CA TYR A 22 -14.24 0.23 10.01
C TYR A 22 -14.37 -0.72 8.82
N PHE A 23 -14.60 -0.18 7.63
CA PHE A 23 -14.48 -0.97 6.40
C PHE A 23 -12.99 -1.23 6.18
N PRO A 24 -12.53 -2.49 6.20
CA PRO A 24 -11.16 -2.76 5.83
C PRO A 24 -11.00 -2.40 4.34
N ILE A 25 -10.20 -1.39 4.03
CA ILE A 25 -9.82 -1.07 2.65
C ILE A 25 -8.77 -2.11 2.23
N ILE A 26 -9.18 -3.35 1.98
CA ILE A 26 -8.35 -4.32 1.30
C ILE A 26 -8.48 -4.00 -0.19
N SER A 27 -7.57 -3.18 -0.71
CA SER A 27 -7.58 -2.79 -2.12
C SER A 27 -6.51 -3.52 -2.94
N HIS A 28 -6.15 -4.72 -2.52
CA HIS A 28 -5.46 -5.68 -3.39
C HIS A 28 -6.45 -6.25 -4.41
N ASN A 29 -6.51 -5.62 -5.58
CA ASN A 29 -7.29 -6.18 -6.68
C ASN A 29 -6.49 -7.32 -7.32
N ILE A 30 -6.99 -8.54 -7.18
CA ILE A 30 -6.43 -9.72 -7.84
C ILE A 30 -7.14 -9.91 -9.17
N LYS A 31 -6.36 -9.97 -10.25
CA LYS A 31 -6.85 -10.34 -11.58
C LYS A 31 -6.00 -11.47 -12.15
N THR A 32 -6.56 -12.23 -13.07
CA THR A 32 -5.89 -13.37 -13.70
C THR A 32 -5.97 -13.27 -15.21
N SER A 33 -4.93 -13.70 -15.89
CA SER A 33 -4.88 -13.82 -17.36
C SER A 33 -4.00 -15.02 -17.70
N ALA A 34 -4.52 -15.93 -18.53
CA ALA A 34 -3.94 -17.25 -18.77
C ALA A 34 -3.63 -18.01 -17.46
N ASP A 35 -2.37 -18.33 -17.19
CA ASP A 35 -1.89 -19.01 -15.97
C ASP A 35 -1.19 -18.05 -14.98
N VAL A 36 -1.36 -16.72 -15.17
CA VAL A 36 -0.78 -15.67 -14.34
C VAL A 36 -1.87 -14.96 -13.55
N GLY A 37 -1.71 -14.93 -12.23
CA GLY A 37 -2.43 -14.04 -11.31
C GLY A 37 -1.58 -12.82 -10.99
N ALA A 38 -2.22 -11.66 -10.84
CA ALA A 38 -1.58 -10.42 -10.43
C ALA A 38 -2.35 -9.80 -9.28
N THR A 39 -1.66 -9.59 -8.16
CA THR A 39 -2.13 -8.74 -7.08
C THR A 39 -1.60 -7.34 -7.33
N PHE A 40 -2.50 -6.37 -7.48
CA PHE A 40 -2.16 -4.97 -7.72
C PHE A 40 -2.37 -4.10 -6.48
N HIS A 41 -1.46 -3.16 -6.29
CA HIS A 41 -1.57 -2.08 -5.31
C HIS A 41 -0.99 -0.79 -5.91
N ILE A 42 -1.52 0.35 -5.47
CA ILE A 42 -0.95 1.66 -5.80
C ILE A 42 -0.90 2.56 -4.58
N GLU A 43 0.24 3.17 -4.34
CA GLU A 43 0.47 4.07 -3.21
C GLU A 43 0.27 5.54 -3.63
N PRO A 44 -0.14 6.41 -2.69
CA PRO A 44 -0.51 6.11 -1.31
C PRO A 44 -1.94 5.55 -1.19
N ASN A 45 -2.12 4.46 -0.44
CA ASN A 45 -3.42 3.93 0.00
C ASN A 45 -4.48 3.77 -1.10
N HIS A 46 -4.09 3.40 -2.32
CA HIS A 46 -4.96 3.28 -3.49
C HIS A 46 -5.69 4.56 -3.91
N ASN A 47 -5.21 5.70 -3.44
CA ASN A 47 -5.79 7.01 -3.67
C ASN A 47 -4.73 7.96 -4.27
N PRO A 48 -4.17 7.65 -5.44
CA PRO A 48 -3.19 8.52 -6.07
C PRO A 48 -3.79 9.90 -6.36
N ARG A 49 -2.93 10.91 -6.35
CA ARG A 49 -3.27 12.31 -6.58
C ARG A 49 -2.57 12.84 -7.81
N ALA A 50 -3.28 13.69 -8.57
CA ALA A 50 -2.72 14.30 -9.76
C ALA A 50 -1.53 15.20 -9.40
N ARG A 51 -0.44 15.11 -10.17
CA ARG A 51 0.82 15.84 -10.00
C ARG A 51 1.56 15.50 -8.69
N GLU A 52 1.22 14.36 -8.07
CA GLU A 52 1.92 13.83 -6.90
C GLU A 52 2.50 12.45 -7.25
N PRO A 53 3.65 12.05 -6.69
CA PRO A 53 4.21 10.71 -6.89
C PRO A 53 3.28 9.61 -6.37
N ALA A 54 3.19 8.52 -7.14
CA ALA A 54 2.52 7.29 -6.78
C ALA A 54 3.42 6.10 -7.11
N LEU A 55 3.38 5.04 -6.31
CA LEU A 55 4.09 3.79 -6.59
C LEU A 55 3.06 2.70 -6.92
N ALA A 56 3.04 2.22 -8.16
CA ALA A 56 2.25 1.06 -8.55
C ALA A 56 3.11 -0.20 -8.48
N TRP A 57 2.58 -1.29 -7.94
CA TRP A 57 3.28 -2.57 -7.93
C TRP A 57 2.34 -3.76 -8.15
N PHE A 58 2.92 -4.84 -8.69
CA PHE A 58 2.19 -6.02 -9.15
C PHE A 58 2.87 -7.29 -8.65
N ALA A 59 2.30 -7.97 -7.66
CA ALA A 59 2.78 -9.29 -7.27
C ALA A 59 2.20 -10.34 -8.23
N LEU A 60 3.05 -10.77 -9.17
CA LEU A 60 2.71 -11.78 -10.18
C LEU A 60 2.91 -13.19 -9.63
N THR A 61 1.96 -14.07 -9.87
CA THR A 61 2.04 -15.48 -9.45
C THR A 61 1.58 -16.39 -10.57
N ARG A 62 2.23 -17.55 -10.71
CA ARG A 62 1.72 -18.65 -11.53
C ARG A 62 0.55 -19.34 -10.84
N GLN A 63 -0.19 -20.16 -11.58
CA GLN A 63 -1.09 -21.15 -10.98
C GLN A 63 -0.34 -21.95 -9.89
N GLY A 64 -0.97 -22.11 -8.72
CA GLY A 64 -0.32 -22.69 -7.54
C GLY A 64 0.38 -21.67 -6.62
N GLY A 65 0.37 -20.38 -6.97
CA GLY A 65 0.82 -19.30 -6.08
C GLY A 65 2.33 -19.02 -6.10
N GLN A 66 3.08 -19.66 -7.01
CA GLN A 66 4.51 -19.41 -7.15
C GLN A 66 4.75 -18.01 -7.71
N LEU A 67 5.57 -17.20 -7.03
CA LEU A 67 5.91 -15.84 -7.44
C LEU A 67 6.65 -15.81 -8.80
N ILE A 68 6.31 -14.84 -9.64
CA ILE A 68 7.02 -14.48 -10.87
C ILE A 68 7.75 -13.14 -10.59
N PRO A 69 9.05 -13.15 -10.32
CA PRO A 69 9.81 -11.91 -10.16
C PRO A 69 9.99 -11.20 -11.51
N LEU A 70 10.21 -9.88 -11.48
CA LEU A 70 10.43 -9.06 -12.69
C LEU A 70 11.63 -9.57 -13.52
N GLU A 71 12.64 -10.14 -12.88
CA GLU A 71 13.79 -10.73 -13.58
C GLU A 71 13.40 -11.89 -14.51
N GLN A 72 12.29 -12.56 -14.26
CA GLN A 72 11.76 -13.64 -15.11
C GLN A 72 10.74 -13.17 -16.15
N CYS A 73 10.37 -11.89 -16.14
CA CYS A 73 9.35 -11.34 -17.02
C CYS A 73 9.93 -10.25 -17.93
N ASP A 74 9.67 -10.36 -19.23
CA ASP A 74 9.71 -9.23 -20.15
C ASP A 74 8.36 -8.50 -20.03
N CYS A 75 8.21 -7.77 -18.94
CA CYS A 75 6.99 -7.07 -18.57
C CYS A 75 7.01 -5.62 -19.06
N GLN A 76 5.84 -5.10 -19.43
CA GLN A 76 5.62 -3.69 -19.77
C GLN A 76 4.40 -3.17 -19.01
N LEU A 77 4.48 -1.91 -18.56
CA LEU A 77 3.34 -1.18 -18.03
C LEU A 77 3.04 0.01 -18.95
N VAL A 78 1.78 0.12 -19.39
CA VAL A 78 1.29 1.23 -20.18
C VAL A 78 0.08 1.84 -19.50
N VAL A 79 -0.01 3.16 -19.45
CA VAL A 79 -1.13 3.88 -18.82
C VAL A 79 -1.88 4.66 -19.88
N TYR A 80 -3.21 4.52 -19.86
CA TYR A 80 -4.14 5.25 -20.73
C TYR A 80 -5.07 6.12 -19.90
N SER A 81 -5.44 7.29 -20.41
CA SER A 81 -6.55 8.06 -19.83
C SER A 81 -7.88 7.49 -20.31
N LYS A 82 -8.86 7.39 -19.40
CA LYS A 82 -10.27 7.08 -19.72
C LYS A 82 -11.13 8.34 -19.78
N SER A 83 -10.56 9.46 -20.24
CA SER A 83 -11.30 10.71 -20.41
C SER A 83 -12.41 10.54 -21.46
N SER A 84 -13.58 11.14 -21.24
CA SER A 84 -14.69 11.11 -22.20
C SER A 84 -14.35 11.76 -23.54
N SER A 85 -13.32 12.59 -23.59
CA SER A 85 -12.85 13.31 -24.80
C SER A 85 -11.82 12.52 -25.61
N ASP A 86 -11.10 11.62 -24.95
CA ASP A 86 -9.98 10.86 -25.51
C ASP A 86 -10.32 9.39 -25.31
N GLN A 87 -11.02 8.79 -26.27
CA GLN A 87 -11.11 7.32 -26.32
C GLN A 87 -9.66 6.82 -26.32
N GLY A 88 -9.25 6.16 -25.24
CA GLY A 88 -7.87 5.88 -24.83
C GLY A 88 -7.00 5.14 -25.85
N ASN A 89 -6.74 5.76 -26.99
CA ASN A 89 -6.05 5.20 -28.14
C ASN A 89 -4.55 5.50 -28.11
N SER A 90 -4.10 6.43 -27.26
CA SER A 90 -2.68 6.76 -27.10
C SER A 90 -2.26 6.67 -25.64
N PRO A 91 -1.09 6.04 -25.38
CA PRO A 91 -0.56 5.94 -24.04
C PRO A 91 -0.15 7.31 -23.53
N ILE A 92 -0.45 7.59 -22.26
CA ILE A 92 -0.07 8.84 -21.60
C ILE A 92 1.18 8.68 -20.74
N LEU A 93 1.48 7.45 -20.28
CA LEU A 93 2.68 7.09 -19.53
C LEU A 93 3.12 5.69 -19.96
N GLU A 94 4.42 5.51 -20.15
CA GLU A 94 5.09 4.22 -20.34
C GLU A 94 6.26 4.12 -19.35
N PRO A 95 5.97 3.96 -18.05
CA PRO A 95 7.01 3.93 -17.04
C PRO A 95 7.87 2.67 -17.20
N GLN A 96 9.17 2.80 -16.90
CA GLN A 96 10.03 1.65 -16.77
C GLN A 96 9.66 0.87 -15.50
N LEU A 97 9.57 -0.46 -15.63
CA LEU A 97 9.39 -1.34 -14.48
C LEU A 97 10.74 -1.58 -13.79
N LYS A 98 10.74 -1.49 -12.46
CA LYS A 98 11.86 -1.82 -11.58
C LYS A 98 11.47 -2.92 -10.61
N ALA A 99 12.43 -3.75 -10.23
CA ALA A 99 12.21 -4.77 -9.23
C ALA A 99 12.16 -4.09 -7.85
N ILE A 100 11.07 -4.27 -7.12
CA ILE A 100 10.91 -3.76 -5.76
C ILE A 100 10.57 -4.88 -4.78
N SER A 101 10.64 -4.56 -3.50
CA SER A 101 10.06 -5.39 -2.44
C SER A 101 8.97 -4.59 -1.75
N ALA A 102 7.77 -5.16 -1.68
CA ALA A 102 6.62 -4.55 -1.04
C ALA A 102 5.82 -5.62 -0.29
N GLU A 103 5.37 -5.28 0.92
CA GLU A 103 4.73 -6.21 1.83
C GLU A 103 5.59 -7.48 2.04
N LYS A 104 5.08 -8.65 1.62
CA LYS A 104 5.78 -9.94 1.69
C LYS A 104 6.43 -10.36 0.37
N TYR A 105 6.28 -9.56 -0.68
CA TYR A 105 6.70 -9.91 -2.03
C TYR A 105 8.07 -9.30 -2.35
N LEU A 106 8.93 -10.07 -3.01
CA LEU A 106 10.30 -9.69 -3.34
C LEU A 106 10.52 -9.71 -4.84
N GLY A 107 11.23 -8.72 -5.36
CA GLY A 107 11.60 -8.63 -6.77
C GLY A 107 10.41 -8.49 -7.72
N ILE A 108 9.29 -7.95 -7.24
CA ILE A 108 8.07 -7.78 -8.05
C ILE A 108 8.18 -6.56 -8.97
N PRO A 109 7.47 -6.56 -10.10
CA PRO A 109 7.31 -5.37 -10.93
C PRO A 109 6.73 -4.18 -10.14
N GLY A 110 7.43 -3.05 -10.15
CA GLY A 110 6.95 -1.78 -9.62
C GLY A 110 7.32 -0.61 -10.53
N ALA A 111 6.55 0.47 -10.48
CA ALA A 111 6.76 1.68 -11.27
C ALA A 111 6.38 2.94 -10.49
N ASP A 112 7.21 3.98 -10.59
CA ASP A 112 6.84 5.32 -10.12
C ASP A 112 5.97 5.99 -11.18
N LEU A 113 4.85 6.56 -10.76
CA LEU A 113 3.86 7.21 -11.60
C LEU A 113 3.63 8.64 -11.12
N VAL A 114 3.44 9.57 -12.06
CA VAL A 114 2.90 10.91 -11.78
C VAL A 114 1.77 11.18 -12.75
N PHE A 115 0.53 11.09 -12.28
CA PHE A 115 -0.63 11.31 -13.11
C PHE A 115 -0.80 12.82 -13.40
N PRO A 116 -0.99 13.24 -14.66
CA PRO A 116 -0.99 14.66 -15.00
C PRO A 116 -2.22 15.42 -14.47
N LYS A 117 -3.38 14.75 -14.44
CA LYS A 117 -4.67 15.34 -14.06
C LYS A 117 -5.51 14.36 -13.24
N ALA A 118 -6.52 14.88 -12.53
CA ALA A 118 -7.53 14.02 -11.90
C ALA A 118 -8.37 13.34 -12.99
N GLY A 119 -8.82 12.12 -12.72
CA GLY A 119 -9.59 11.34 -13.70
C GLY A 119 -9.44 9.83 -13.48
N VAL A 120 -10.03 9.05 -14.38
CA VAL A 120 -9.88 7.59 -14.41
C VAL A 120 -8.82 7.22 -15.43
N TYR A 121 -7.93 6.30 -15.05
CA TYR A 121 -6.86 5.77 -15.89
C TYR A 121 -6.94 4.26 -15.95
N GLU A 122 -6.55 3.69 -17.09
CA GLU A 122 -6.37 2.25 -17.25
C GLU A 122 -4.87 1.94 -17.25
N LEU A 123 -4.44 1.11 -16.31
CA LEU A 123 -3.09 0.56 -16.24
C LEU A 123 -3.11 -0.82 -16.90
N VAL A 124 -2.39 -0.97 -18.00
CA VAL A 124 -2.26 -2.22 -18.74
C VAL A 124 -0.88 -2.81 -18.45
N LEU A 125 -0.85 -3.88 -17.68
CA LEU A 125 0.35 -4.69 -17.46
C LEU A 125 0.32 -5.87 -18.41
N SER A 126 1.33 -5.99 -19.26
CA SER A 126 1.53 -7.13 -20.14
C SER A 126 2.90 -7.75 -19.91
N GLY A 127 3.07 -9.02 -20.29
CA GLY A 127 4.37 -9.66 -20.16
C GLY A 127 4.47 -11.00 -20.85
N THR A 128 5.73 -11.36 -21.15
CA THR A 128 6.11 -12.68 -21.66
C THR A 128 7.22 -13.29 -20.80
N PRO A 129 7.33 -14.62 -20.75
CA PRO A 129 8.41 -15.26 -20.01
C PRO A 129 9.76 -14.99 -20.67
N LYS A 130 10.75 -14.59 -19.87
CA LYS A 130 12.16 -14.63 -20.27
C LYS A 130 12.63 -16.09 -20.38
N SER A 131 13.78 -16.29 -21.01
CA SER A 131 14.41 -17.60 -21.13
C SER A 131 14.53 -18.30 -19.77
N GLY A 132 14.04 -19.54 -19.66
CA GLY A 132 14.04 -20.34 -18.43
C GLY A 132 12.87 -20.09 -17.47
N ALA A 133 12.04 -19.06 -17.71
CA ALA A 133 10.77 -18.89 -17.01
C ALA A 133 9.64 -19.68 -17.68
N SER A 134 8.62 -20.07 -16.90
CA SER A 134 7.51 -20.91 -17.38
C SER A 134 6.17 -20.32 -16.93
N PHE A 135 5.63 -19.42 -17.73
CA PHE A 135 4.26 -18.91 -17.66
C PHE A 135 3.82 -18.46 -19.06
N LYS A 136 2.53 -18.36 -19.34
CA LYS A 136 2.01 -17.92 -20.63
C LYS A 136 2.05 -16.39 -20.75
N PRO A 137 2.20 -15.84 -21.97
CA PRO A 137 1.98 -14.43 -22.22
C PRO A 137 0.65 -13.95 -21.63
N PHE A 138 0.65 -12.76 -21.04
CA PHE A 138 -0.52 -12.22 -20.35
C PHE A 138 -0.71 -10.73 -20.61
N GLU A 139 -1.95 -10.28 -20.43
CA GLU A 139 -2.34 -8.88 -20.33
C GLU A 139 -3.40 -8.75 -19.22
N ILE A 140 -3.20 -7.80 -18.31
CA ILE A 140 -4.09 -7.52 -17.18
C ILE A 140 -4.29 -6.00 -17.07
N LYS A 141 -5.54 -5.58 -16.89
CA LYS A 141 -5.94 -4.17 -16.88
C LYS A 141 -6.49 -3.76 -15.52
N TYR A 142 -6.10 -2.60 -15.00
CA TYR A 142 -6.65 -2.05 -13.75
C TYR A 142 -7.14 -0.62 -13.95
N ASP A 143 -8.31 -0.32 -13.38
CA ASP A 143 -8.85 1.03 -13.37
C ASP A 143 -8.42 1.73 -12.09
N VAL A 144 -7.80 2.90 -12.25
CA VAL A 144 -7.31 3.73 -11.16
C VAL A 144 -7.97 5.09 -11.24
N THR A 145 -8.67 5.45 -10.17
CA THR A 145 -9.25 6.79 -10.00
C THR A 145 -8.23 7.69 -9.31
N VAL A 146 -7.81 8.73 -10.00
CA VAL A 146 -6.87 9.75 -9.51
C VAL A 146 -7.64 10.97 -9.06
N THR A 147 -7.40 11.39 -7.82
CA THR A 147 -8.04 12.59 -7.25
C THR A 147 -7.22 13.85 -7.53
N PRO A 148 -7.81 15.05 -7.44
CA PRO A 148 -7.05 16.29 -7.55
C PRO A 148 -5.92 16.35 -6.51
N GLY A 149 -4.69 16.65 -6.95
CA GLY A 149 -3.58 16.93 -6.05
C GLY A 149 -3.70 18.30 -5.40
N LYS A 150 -2.83 18.56 -4.43
CA LYS A 150 -2.76 19.87 -3.76
C LYS A 150 -2.49 20.95 -4.82
N LYS A 151 -3.25 22.05 -4.79
CA LYS A 151 -2.87 23.26 -5.54
C LYS A 151 -1.55 23.71 -4.93
N THR A 152 -0.44 23.50 -5.63
CA THR A 152 0.80 24.18 -5.32
C THR A 152 0.46 25.65 -5.48
N ALA A 153 0.46 26.42 -4.38
CA ALA A 153 0.33 27.86 -4.47
C ALA A 153 1.45 28.30 -5.42
N THR A 154 1.06 28.94 -6.52
CA THR A 154 1.99 29.59 -7.44
C THR A 154 2.84 30.51 -6.59
N VAL A 155 4.11 30.14 -6.35
CA VAL A 155 5.11 31.06 -5.84
C VAL A 155 5.28 32.08 -6.95
N PRO A 156 4.87 33.36 -6.76
CA PRO A 156 5.13 34.37 -7.77
C PRO A 156 6.65 34.47 -7.98
N SER A 157 7.05 34.45 -9.25
CA SER A 157 8.44 34.63 -9.69
C SER A 157 9.03 35.91 -9.09
N PRO A 158 10.29 35.92 -8.61
CA PRO A 158 10.90 37.11 -8.05
C PRO A 158 11.37 38.02 -9.19
N THR A 159 10.76 39.19 -9.35
CA THR A 159 11.37 40.30 -10.06
C THR A 159 10.87 41.61 -9.47
N THR A 160 11.86 42.40 -9.04
CA THR A 160 11.81 43.81 -8.66
C THR A 160 11.45 44.12 -7.21
N GLU A 161 12.50 44.13 -6.41
CA GLU A 161 12.77 45.03 -5.28
C GLU A 161 12.29 46.47 -5.53
N PRO A 162 11.74 47.11 -4.49
CA PRO A 162 12.37 48.33 -4.01
C PRO A 162 12.77 48.21 -2.53
N GLU A 163 13.98 48.70 -2.31
CA GLU A 163 14.67 49.00 -1.07
C GLU A 163 13.84 49.86 -0.09
N PHE A 164 14.17 49.73 1.22
CA PHE A 164 13.89 50.64 2.35
C PHE A 164 12.59 50.39 3.17
N ASN A 165 12.56 50.19 4.49
CA ASN A 165 13.62 50.17 5.51
C ASN A 165 13.19 49.42 6.78
N GLN A 166 14.21 49.11 7.57
CA GLN A 166 14.25 48.43 8.86
C GLN A 166 13.22 48.89 9.91
N HIS A 167 12.57 47.92 10.57
CA HIS A 167 12.37 47.99 12.01
C HIS A 167 12.73 46.63 12.63
N SER A 168 13.88 46.64 13.28
CA SER A 168 14.43 45.60 14.13
C SER A 168 13.66 45.54 15.44
N GLU A 169 13.03 44.41 15.74
CA GLU A 169 12.97 43.93 17.12
C GLU A 169 13.50 42.50 17.17
N SER A 170 14.62 42.42 17.88
CA SER A 170 15.38 41.24 18.25
C SER A 170 14.51 40.33 19.11
N PHE A 171 14.33 39.09 18.70
CA PHE A 171 14.15 38.00 19.65
C PHE A 171 15.15 36.88 19.33
N SER A 172 16.30 37.00 19.98
CA SER A 172 17.22 35.90 20.21
C SER A 172 16.55 34.91 21.16
N GLU A 173 16.11 33.77 20.65
CA GLU A 173 16.06 32.57 21.46
C GLU A 173 16.85 31.46 20.77
N SER A 174 18.06 31.30 21.30
CA SER A 174 18.83 30.07 21.29
C SER A 174 17.93 28.91 21.71
N PHE A 175 17.75 27.92 20.85
CA PHE A 175 17.37 26.60 21.32
C PHE A 175 18.53 25.64 21.04
N GLU A 176 19.11 25.25 22.18
CA GLU A 176 20.23 24.34 22.36
C GLU A 176 20.01 23.00 21.67
N ASP A 177 21.09 22.58 21.02
CA ASP A 177 21.43 21.20 20.71
C ASP A 177 21.27 20.34 21.99
N THR A 178 20.25 19.49 22.03
CA THR A 178 20.14 18.45 23.06
C THR A 178 20.03 17.11 22.36
N ALA A 179 21.20 16.48 22.19
CA ALA A 179 21.36 15.06 21.97
C ALA A 179 20.72 14.25 23.12
N PRO A 180 20.39 12.96 22.89
CA PRO A 180 19.34 12.26 23.61
C PRO A 180 19.78 11.79 24.99
N SER A 181 19.07 12.23 26.03
CA SER A 181 19.20 11.66 27.37
C SER A 181 18.26 10.47 27.55
N GLU A 182 18.86 9.29 27.57
CA GLU A 182 18.31 8.03 28.08
C GLU A 182 17.92 8.18 29.56
N PRO A 183 16.68 7.86 29.97
CA PRO A 183 16.42 7.51 31.36
C PRO A 183 16.43 5.98 31.49
N GLN A 184 17.49 5.54 32.14
CA GLN A 184 17.61 4.23 32.74
C GLN A 184 16.45 3.96 33.72
N LEU A 185 16.24 2.66 33.94
CA LEU A 185 15.50 2.02 35.04
C LEU A 185 14.01 1.73 34.78
N LEU A 186 13.78 0.63 34.06
CA LEU A 186 12.96 -0.45 34.61
C LEU A 186 13.70 -1.78 34.42
N GLN A 187 14.74 -1.93 35.24
CA GLN A 187 15.37 -3.20 35.57
C GLN A 187 14.36 -4.01 36.40
N TRP A 188 13.42 -4.66 35.72
CA TRP A 188 12.65 -5.75 36.29
C TRP A 188 13.08 -7.05 35.59
N TRP A 189 14.04 -7.72 36.24
CA TRP A 189 14.12 -9.18 36.45
C TRP A 189 12.97 -10.04 35.87
N LEU A 190 13.21 -10.77 34.78
CA LEU A 190 12.65 -12.10 34.57
C LEU A 190 13.56 -12.92 33.63
N PRO A 191 14.60 -13.60 34.15
CA PRO A 191 15.03 -14.86 33.59
C PRO A 191 14.55 -15.95 34.56
N ILE A 192 13.54 -16.73 34.19
CA ILE A 192 13.32 -18.15 34.54
C ILE A 192 11.98 -18.50 33.89
N GLY A 193 12.04 -19.11 32.71
CA GLY A 193 10.86 -19.54 31.96
C GLY A 193 11.17 -20.25 30.65
N ILE A 194 12.44 -20.38 30.25
CA ILE A 194 12.87 -21.10 29.04
C ILE A 194 14.02 -22.07 29.37
N PHE A 195 13.92 -22.81 30.48
CA PHE A 195 14.86 -23.92 30.75
C PHE A 195 14.19 -25.25 31.11
N ALA A 196 12.86 -25.37 30.97
CA ALA A 196 12.11 -26.60 31.27
C ALA A 196 11.57 -27.36 30.04
N LEU A 197 11.77 -26.86 28.81
CA LEU A 197 11.26 -27.50 27.58
C LEU A 197 12.35 -27.95 26.59
N LEU A 198 13.56 -28.27 27.09
CA LEU A 198 14.60 -28.96 26.30
C LEU A 198 15.01 -30.33 26.86
N ILE A 199 14.36 -30.79 27.95
CA ILE A 199 14.66 -32.07 28.61
C ILE A 199 13.53 -33.11 28.51
N LEU A 200 12.45 -32.81 27.78
CA LEU A 200 11.42 -33.80 27.41
C LEU A 200 11.42 -34.17 25.91
N GLY A 201 12.12 -33.44 25.04
CA GLY A 201 12.20 -33.74 23.60
C GLY A 201 13.30 -34.73 23.20
N ILE A 202 14.37 -34.83 23.99
CA ILE A 202 15.53 -35.69 23.64
C ILE A 202 15.27 -37.17 23.99
N GLY A 203 14.36 -37.45 24.94
CA GLY A 203 14.00 -38.82 25.32
C GLY A 203 13.22 -39.59 24.24
N SER A 204 12.38 -38.92 23.44
CA SER A 204 11.56 -39.61 22.42
C SER A 204 12.33 -39.98 21.15
N LEU A 205 13.47 -39.35 20.85
CA LEU A 205 14.21 -39.66 19.62
C LEU A 205 15.13 -40.90 19.76
N LEU A 206 15.51 -41.27 21.00
CA LEU A 206 16.33 -42.45 21.25
C LEU A 206 15.52 -43.75 21.32
N LEU A 207 14.20 -43.69 21.55
CA LEU A 207 13.34 -44.88 21.56
C LEU A 207 12.89 -45.32 20.16
N TRP A 208 12.86 -44.43 19.16
CA TRP A 208 12.51 -44.83 17.78
C TRP A 208 13.63 -45.64 17.13
N LYS A 209 14.90 -45.25 17.28
CA LYS A 209 16.01 -45.89 16.55
C LYS A 209 16.29 -47.35 16.96
N ASN A 210 15.73 -47.84 18.08
CA ASN A 210 15.88 -49.24 18.47
C ASN A 210 14.74 -50.16 17.99
N ALA A 211 13.65 -49.64 17.44
CA ALA A 211 12.47 -50.44 17.09
C ALA A 211 12.43 -50.94 15.63
N THR A 212 13.32 -50.49 14.75
CA THR A 212 13.33 -50.89 13.32
C THR A 212 14.54 -51.71 12.91
N GLY A 213 15.34 -52.16 13.87
CA GLY A 213 16.60 -52.86 13.63
C GLY A 213 16.63 -54.32 14.11
N LYS A 214 15.64 -55.14 13.75
CA LYS A 214 15.80 -56.61 13.78
C LYS A 214 14.83 -57.29 12.81
N ARG A 215 15.44 -57.83 11.76
CA ARG A 215 15.10 -58.99 10.91
C ARG A 215 13.66 -59.49 10.93
#